data_AF-A0AAV1FLU3-F1
#
_entry.id   AF-A0AAV1FLU3-F1
#
_cell.length_a   1.000
_cell.length_b   1.000
_cell.length_c   1.000
_cell.angle_alpha   90.00
_cell.angle_beta   90.00
_cell.angle_gamma   90.00
#
_symmetry.space_group_name_H-M   'P 1'
#
loop_
_entity.id
_entity.type
_entity.pdbx_description
1 polymer ?
#
loop_
_entity_poly.entity_id
_entity_poly.type
_entity_poly.pdbx_seq_one_letter_code
_entity_poly.pdbx_strand_id
1 'polypeptide(L)'
;MRLLSTPGGGNRGEISGSKLRSGMMYLLFLLSFVMFCHGCPEKCRCVSQTVKCQNINLNAIPQSLPNNTEVLFVTGNYISGLGMDSFPTRLELLTDLYLSGNEIESVDAKTFENLPNLVRLDLSDNKILNFSEGAFPHDSKLQVFNLSNSFHNHTFMDVVLGFLQSENLHQLTVLDLSNNDLVILPDDIFSNLPHLVNLSLQNSSIISIPNGTFKVPMLHDLDLRDNSFRNLPTTILEQINLKPGLHMRLAGNPWRCDCFIEDMLLWLKNTTQIIDRQDLTCAVPEALRQRPLLHLEQSQLKCPGDMEGVLETSYVFLGLVLALIGVIFLLVLYLNRKGIKRWIYNIRDACRDHMEGYHYRYEINSDPRLANLSINSDV
;
A
#
# COMPACT_ATOMS: atom_id res chain seq x y z
N MET A 1 -55.57 2.06 -98.69
CA MET A 1 -54.23 1.44 -98.49
C MET A 1 -54.31 0.66 -97.18
N ARG A 2 -54.12 -0.68 -97.13
CA ARG A 2 -52.86 -1.44 -97.32
C ARG A 2 -51.79 -1.00 -96.31
N LEU A 3 -51.20 -1.83 -95.44
CA LEU A 3 -51.22 -3.29 -95.19
C LEU A 3 -51.06 -3.53 -93.66
N LEU A 4 -51.81 -4.45 -93.01
CA LEU A 4 -51.39 -5.80 -92.53
C LEU A 4 -50.11 -5.80 -91.64
N SER A 5 -50.08 -6.40 -90.44
CA SER A 5 -50.49 -7.80 -90.16
C SER A 5 -50.63 -8.18 -88.67
N THR A 6 -51.36 -9.27 -88.43
CA THR A 6 -51.41 -10.18 -87.24
C THR A 6 -51.29 -11.62 -87.79
N PRO A 7 -51.34 -12.76 -87.03
CA PRO A 7 -51.44 -13.00 -85.56
C PRO A 7 -50.21 -13.86 -85.09
N GLY A 8 -50.21 -14.80 -84.11
CA GLY A 8 -51.22 -15.35 -83.19
C GLY A 8 -50.72 -16.54 -82.34
N GLY A 9 -51.50 -16.96 -81.32
CA GLY A 9 -51.22 -18.06 -80.37
C GLY A 9 -51.22 -17.54 -78.91
N GLY A 10 -51.99 -18.04 -77.94
CA GLY A 10 -52.54 -19.39 -77.70
C GLY A 10 -51.61 -20.13 -76.72
N ASN A 11 -52.00 -20.62 -75.54
CA ASN A 11 -53.35 -20.98 -75.04
C ASN A 11 -53.38 -21.09 -73.48
N ARG A 12 -54.59 -20.98 -72.89
CA ARG A 12 -55.14 -21.52 -71.60
C ARG A 12 -54.28 -21.91 -70.36
N GLY A 13 -54.87 -21.61 -69.20
CA GLY A 13 -54.69 -22.33 -67.90
C GLY A 13 -53.74 -21.63 -66.91
N GLU A 14 -53.94 -21.61 -65.59
CA GLU A 14 -55.04 -22.06 -64.70
C GLU A 14 -55.07 -21.17 -63.44
N ILE A 15 -56.22 -21.09 -62.76
CA ILE A 15 -56.34 -20.44 -61.44
C ILE A 15 -56.27 -21.52 -60.35
N SER A 16 -55.23 -21.54 -59.50
CA SER A 16 -55.37 -21.93 -58.08
C SER A 16 -54.13 -21.66 -57.20
N GLY A 17 -54.37 -21.07 -56.02
CA GLY A 17 -53.86 -21.59 -54.74
C GLY A 17 -52.35 -21.73 -54.48
N SER A 18 -51.59 -20.64 -54.36
CA SER A 18 -50.23 -20.70 -53.76
C SER A 18 -49.81 -19.55 -52.84
N LYS A 19 -50.58 -18.47 -52.70
CA LYS A 19 -50.19 -17.30 -51.86
C LYS A 19 -50.35 -17.49 -50.34
N LEU A 20 -51.06 -18.53 -49.87
CA LEU A 20 -51.33 -18.71 -48.43
C LEU A 20 -50.22 -19.45 -47.65
N ARG A 21 -49.31 -20.17 -48.31
CA ARG A 21 -48.18 -20.85 -47.63
C ARG A 21 -46.97 -19.94 -47.39
N SER A 22 -46.69 -19.00 -48.30
CA SER A 22 -45.53 -18.10 -48.16
C SER A 22 -45.72 -17.13 -46.97
N GLY A 23 -46.89 -16.52 -46.84
CA GLY A 23 -47.19 -15.61 -45.73
C GLY A 23 -47.08 -16.26 -44.35
N MET A 24 -47.47 -17.53 -44.21
CA MET A 24 -47.38 -18.26 -42.94
C MET A 24 -45.93 -18.59 -42.56
N MET A 25 -45.05 -18.84 -43.55
CA MET A 25 -43.63 -19.06 -43.31
C MET A 25 -42.90 -17.76 -42.95
N TYR A 26 -43.24 -16.64 -43.61
CA TYR A 26 -42.75 -15.31 -43.20
C TYR A 26 -43.27 -14.89 -41.82
N LEU A 27 -44.52 -15.22 -41.47
CA LEU A 27 -45.06 -14.95 -40.14
C LEU A 27 -44.34 -15.77 -39.06
N LEU A 28 -43.98 -17.03 -39.35
CA LEU A 28 -43.13 -17.85 -38.46
C LEU A 28 -41.69 -17.31 -38.38
N PHE A 29 -41.11 -16.81 -39.48
CA PHE A 29 -39.77 -16.19 -39.47
C PHE A 29 -39.74 -14.86 -38.71
N LEU A 30 -40.84 -14.08 -38.76
CA LEU A 30 -41.04 -12.87 -37.98
C LEU A 30 -41.36 -13.19 -36.51
N LEU A 31 -42.15 -14.24 -36.22
CA LEU A 31 -42.37 -14.72 -34.86
C LEU A 31 -41.08 -15.28 -34.21
N SER A 32 -40.14 -15.83 -34.99
CA SER A 32 -38.79 -16.16 -34.50
C SER A 32 -37.88 -14.94 -34.31
N PHE A 33 -38.24 -13.76 -34.85
CA PHE A 33 -37.50 -12.50 -34.68
C PHE A 33 -38.15 -11.50 -33.71
N VAL A 34 -39.39 -11.75 -33.25
CA VAL A 34 -40.04 -11.03 -32.15
C VAL A 34 -39.99 -11.86 -30.86
N MET A 35 -38.81 -12.40 -30.59
CA MET A 35 -38.36 -12.74 -29.24
C MET A 35 -36.99 -12.09 -29.06
N PHE A 36 -36.99 -10.79 -28.68
CA PHE A 36 -35.86 -10.18 -27.98
C PHE A 36 -35.74 -10.81 -26.58
N CYS A 37 -35.41 -12.10 -26.55
CA CYS A 37 -34.82 -12.70 -25.39
C CYS A 37 -33.41 -12.11 -25.30
N HIS A 38 -33.25 -11.02 -24.54
CA HIS A 38 -31.95 -10.65 -23.99
C HIS A 38 -31.52 -11.78 -23.05
N GLY A 39 -31.02 -12.85 -23.67
CA GLY A 39 -30.81 -14.12 -23.02
C GLY A 39 -29.76 -14.00 -21.93
N CYS A 40 -29.89 -14.85 -20.91
CA CYS A 40 -28.81 -15.04 -19.97
C CYS A 40 -27.54 -15.46 -20.73
N PRO A 41 -26.33 -14.92 -20.42
CA PRO A 41 -25.10 -15.42 -21.01
C PRO A 41 -24.96 -16.93 -20.79
N GLU A 42 -24.53 -17.68 -21.80
CA GLU A 42 -24.63 -19.16 -21.81
C GLU A 42 -24.02 -19.86 -20.58
N LYS A 43 -22.93 -19.31 -20.02
CA LYS A 43 -22.24 -19.87 -18.85
C LYS A 43 -22.76 -19.34 -17.51
N CYS A 44 -23.63 -18.34 -17.53
CA CYS A 44 -24.14 -17.66 -16.35
C CYS A 44 -25.55 -18.14 -15.98
N ARG A 45 -25.97 -17.86 -14.75
CA ARG A 45 -27.30 -18.14 -14.24
C ARG A 45 -28.03 -16.84 -13.93
N CYS A 46 -29.15 -16.61 -14.61
CA CYS A 46 -29.98 -15.43 -14.40
C CYS A 46 -31.26 -15.81 -13.68
N VAL A 47 -31.61 -15.07 -12.63
CA VAL A 47 -32.82 -15.28 -11.82
C VAL A 47 -33.39 -13.91 -11.48
N SER A 48 -34.60 -13.62 -11.96
CA SER A 48 -35.20 -12.28 -11.86
C SER A 48 -34.26 -11.22 -12.46
N GLN A 49 -33.87 -10.20 -11.68
CA GLN A 49 -32.95 -9.12 -12.06
C GLN A 49 -31.48 -9.41 -11.67
N THR A 50 -31.16 -10.62 -11.21
CA THR A 50 -29.81 -11.02 -10.80
C THR A 50 -29.14 -11.91 -11.84
N VAL A 51 -27.92 -11.55 -12.25
CA VAL A 51 -27.05 -12.36 -13.13
C VAL A 51 -25.86 -12.89 -12.32
N LYS A 52 -25.60 -14.20 -12.38
CA LYS A 52 -24.50 -14.86 -11.65
C LYS A 52 -23.57 -15.62 -12.59
N CYS A 53 -22.31 -15.20 -12.61
CA CYS A 53 -21.23 -15.65 -13.47
C CYS A 53 -20.00 -16.01 -12.61
N GLN A 54 -20.12 -16.99 -11.71
CA GLN A 54 -19.16 -17.21 -10.61
C GLN A 54 -18.37 -18.52 -10.79
N ASN A 55 -17.05 -18.50 -10.63
CA ASN A 55 -16.18 -19.70 -10.72
C ASN A 55 -16.34 -20.50 -12.03
N ILE A 56 -16.47 -19.79 -13.16
CA ILE A 56 -16.73 -20.37 -14.50
C ILE A 56 -15.64 -20.03 -15.52
N ASN A 57 -14.48 -19.59 -15.04
CA ASN A 57 -13.27 -19.33 -15.82
C ASN A 57 -13.50 -18.31 -16.96
N LEU A 58 -14.17 -17.20 -16.64
CA LEU A 58 -14.28 -16.07 -17.56
C LEU A 58 -12.99 -15.25 -17.59
N ASN A 59 -12.55 -14.85 -18.78
CA ASN A 59 -11.42 -13.93 -18.96
C ASN A 59 -11.88 -12.49 -19.26
N ALA A 60 -13.19 -12.28 -19.43
CA ALA A 60 -13.82 -10.98 -19.68
C ALA A 60 -15.28 -10.99 -19.20
N ILE A 61 -15.85 -9.81 -18.97
CA ILE A 61 -17.28 -9.65 -18.65
C ILE A 61 -18.14 -10.08 -19.85
N PRO A 62 -19.24 -10.85 -19.65
CA PRO A 62 -20.11 -11.25 -20.74
C PRO A 62 -20.73 -10.03 -21.46
N GLN A 63 -20.55 -9.96 -22.78
CA GLN A 63 -20.95 -8.79 -23.58
C GLN A 63 -22.48 -8.60 -23.70
N SER A 64 -23.25 -9.69 -23.58
CA SER A 64 -24.71 -9.70 -23.70
C SER A 64 -25.38 -9.87 -22.33
N LEU A 65 -25.45 -8.80 -21.54
CA LEU A 65 -26.19 -8.79 -20.27
C LEU A 65 -27.66 -8.40 -20.50
N PRO A 66 -28.62 -8.98 -19.73
CA PRO A 66 -30.01 -8.51 -19.73
C PRO A 66 -30.12 -7.04 -19.31
N ASN A 67 -30.91 -6.25 -20.02
CA ASN A 67 -31.10 -4.83 -19.73
C ASN A 67 -31.81 -4.55 -18.40
N ASN A 68 -32.51 -5.56 -17.85
CA ASN A 68 -33.15 -5.54 -16.54
C ASN A 68 -32.26 -6.13 -15.42
N THR A 69 -30.93 -6.18 -15.62
CA THR A 69 -30.00 -6.60 -14.57
C THR A 69 -29.86 -5.48 -13.53
N GLU A 70 -30.25 -5.79 -12.30
CA GLU A 70 -30.09 -4.94 -11.10
C GLU A 70 -28.82 -5.32 -10.32
N VAL A 71 -28.51 -6.62 -10.28
CA VAL A 71 -27.37 -7.18 -9.53
C VAL A 71 -26.55 -8.12 -10.41
N LEU A 72 -25.26 -7.86 -10.55
CA LEU A 72 -24.33 -8.64 -11.37
C LEU A 72 -23.18 -9.20 -10.52
N PHE A 73 -23.08 -10.53 -10.46
CA PHE A 73 -21.94 -11.24 -9.85
C PHE A 73 -21.06 -11.85 -10.94
N VAL A 74 -19.80 -11.43 -11.02
CA VAL A 74 -18.76 -11.99 -11.90
C VAL A 74 -17.52 -12.39 -11.08
N THR A 75 -17.75 -12.96 -9.90
CA THR A 75 -16.72 -13.25 -8.88
C THR A 75 -15.98 -14.56 -9.13
N GLY A 76 -14.69 -14.65 -8.77
CA GLY A 76 -13.96 -15.92 -8.88
C GLY A 76 -13.64 -16.32 -10.32
N ASN A 77 -13.19 -15.39 -11.16
CA ASN A 77 -12.80 -15.68 -12.54
C ASN A 77 -11.38 -15.13 -12.84
N TYR A 78 -11.00 -15.02 -14.11
CA TYR A 78 -9.66 -14.62 -14.58
C TYR A 78 -9.72 -13.34 -15.41
N ILE A 79 -10.59 -12.40 -15.03
CA ILE A 79 -10.68 -11.09 -15.69
C ILE A 79 -9.48 -10.25 -15.24
N SER A 80 -8.64 -9.82 -16.19
CA SER A 80 -7.38 -9.12 -15.90
C SER A 80 -7.44 -7.59 -16.06
N GLY A 81 -8.46 -7.05 -16.72
CA GLY A 81 -8.61 -5.61 -16.92
C GLY A 81 -10.04 -5.21 -17.20
N LEU A 82 -10.38 -3.99 -16.78
CA LEU A 82 -11.67 -3.36 -17.03
C LEU A 82 -11.50 -2.07 -17.83
N GLY A 83 -12.36 -1.88 -18.82
CA GLY A 83 -12.41 -0.69 -19.66
C GLY A 83 -13.82 -0.42 -20.16
N MET A 84 -14.00 0.60 -21.00
CA MET A 84 -15.31 0.97 -21.56
C MET A 84 -15.99 -0.21 -22.30
N ASP A 85 -15.21 -1.05 -22.99
CA ASP A 85 -15.70 -2.24 -23.71
C ASP A 85 -16.11 -3.41 -22.79
N SER A 86 -15.81 -3.34 -21.49
CA SER A 86 -16.29 -4.34 -20.51
C SER A 86 -17.79 -4.21 -20.24
N PHE A 87 -18.35 -3.00 -20.44
CA PHE A 87 -19.78 -2.70 -20.30
C PHE A 87 -20.29 -1.95 -21.54
N PRO A 88 -20.42 -2.61 -22.70
CA PRO A 88 -20.73 -1.94 -23.97
C PRO A 88 -22.18 -1.44 -24.07
N THR A 89 -23.07 -1.94 -23.20
CA THR A 89 -24.48 -1.56 -23.14
C THR A 89 -24.74 -0.80 -21.84
N ARG A 90 -25.47 0.31 -21.92
CA ARG A 90 -25.89 1.09 -20.75
C ARG A 90 -26.91 0.32 -19.92
N LEU A 91 -26.56 0.00 -18.68
CA LEU A 91 -27.38 -0.78 -17.75
C LEU A 91 -28.02 0.16 -16.72
N GLU A 92 -29.12 0.81 -17.13
CA GLU A 92 -29.82 1.81 -16.31
C GLU A 92 -30.30 1.29 -14.94
N LEU A 93 -30.53 -0.01 -14.81
CA LEU A 93 -31.05 -0.63 -13.59
C LEU A 93 -29.98 -1.25 -12.68
N LEU A 94 -28.71 -1.33 -13.12
CA LEU A 94 -27.66 -1.99 -12.35
C LEU A 94 -27.23 -1.13 -11.15
N THR A 95 -27.46 -1.63 -9.93
CA THR A 95 -27.06 -0.98 -8.67
C THR A 95 -25.88 -1.66 -8.00
N ASP A 96 -25.72 -2.98 -8.18
CA ASP A 96 -24.74 -3.78 -7.45
C ASP A 96 -23.88 -4.61 -8.41
N LEU A 97 -22.57 -4.37 -8.38
CA LEU A 97 -21.57 -5.06 -9.20
C LEU A 97 -20.50 -5.72 -8.31
N TYR A 98 -20.44 -7.04 -8.38
CA TYR A 98 -19.46 -7.85 -7.65
C TYR A 98 -18.47 -8.49 -8.61
N LEU A 99 -17.21 -8.06 -8.53
CA LEU A 99 -16.06 -8.47 -9.34
C LEU A 99 -14.92 -9.02 -8.47
N SER A 100 -15.23 -9.41 -7.23
CA SER A 100 -14.27 -9.92 -6.26
C SER A 100 -13.67 -11.28 -6.64
N GLY A 101 -12.40 -11.51 -6.28
CA GLY A 101 -11.69 -12.74 -6.61
C GLY A 101 -11.41 -12.90 -8.11
N ASN A 102 -11.01 -11.82 -8.78
CA ASN A 102 -10.54 -11.87 -10.17
C ASN A 102 -9.02 -11.62 -10.22
N GLU A 103 -8.48 -11.32 -11.39
CA GLU A 103 -7.06 -10.97 -11.56
C GLU A 103 -6.91 -9.54 -12.08
N ILE A 104 -7.84 -8.63 -11.72
CA ILE A 104 -7.92 -7.28 -12.32
C ILE A 104 -6.66 -6.49 -11.94
N GLU A 105 -5.86 -6.14 -12.94
CA GLU A 105 -4.64 -5.33 -12.84
C GLU A 105 -4.89 -3.87 -13.22
N SER A 106 -5.84 -3.58 -14.12
CA SER A 106 -6.18 -2.21 -14.52
C SER A 106 -7.68 -1.92 -14.54
N VAL A 107 -8.03 -0.70 -14.15
CA VAL A 107 -9.36 -0.10 -14.34
C VAL A 107 -9.19 1.21 -15.13
N ASP A 108 -9.56 1.18 -16.40
CA ASP A 108 -9.31 2.28 -17.34
C ASP A 108 -10.38 3.37 -17.24
N ALA A 109 -10.13 4.51 -17.89
CA ALA A 109 -11.09 5.62 -17.94
C ALA A 109 -12.42 5.18 -18.58
N LYS A 110 -13.53 5.72 -18.06
CA LYS A 110 -14.91 5.48 -18.51
C LYS A 110 -15.40 4.03 -18.40
N THR A 111 -14.69 3.18 -17.65
CA THR A 111 -15.11 1.79 -17.37
C THR A 111 -16.55 1.70 -16.87
N PHE A 112 -16.96 2.59 -15.96
CA PHE A 112 -18.28 2.56 -15.34
C PHE A 112 -19.26 3.61 -15.89
N GLU A 113 -18.92 4.29 -17.00
CA GLU A 113 -19.74 5.32 -17.67
C GLU A 113 -21.15 4.80 -18.03
N ASN A 114 -21.23 3.54 -18.44
CA ASN A 114 -22.48 2.87 -18.81
C ASN A 114 -23.29 2.31 -17.63
N LEU A 115 -22.86 2.57 -16.38
CA LEU A 115 -23.50 2.11 -15.13
C LEU A 115 -23.95 3.30 -14.24
N PRO A 116 -24.83 4.20 -14.73
CA PRO A 116 -25.12 5.50 -14.10
C PRO A 116 -25.88 5.42 -12.76
N ASN A 117 -26.36 4.24 -12.37
CA ASN A 117 -27.06 4.01 -11.12
C ASN A 117 -26.32 3.04 -10.18
N LEU A 118 -25.03 2.80 -10.42
CA LEU A 118 -24.21 1.93 -9.57
C LEU A 118 -24.09 2.52 -8.15
N VAL A 119 -24.53 1.75 -7.15
CA VAL A 119 -24.52 2.10 -5.72
C VAL A 119 -23.44 1.31 -4.99
N ARG A 120 -23.21 0.04 -5.36
CA ARG A 120 -22.18 -0.82 -4.79
C ARG A 120 -21.25 -1.38 -5.87
N LEU A 121 -19.95 -1.23 -5.63
CA LEU A 121 -18.88 -1.88 -6.38
C LEU A 121 -18.00 -2.67 -5.41
N ASP A 122 -17.82 -3.96 -5.70
CA ASP A 122 -16.92 -4.84 -4.98
C ASP A 122 -15.82 -5.35 -5.91
N LEU A 123 -14.59 -4.89 -5.68
CA LEU A 123 -13.36 -5.28 -6.37
C LEU A 123 -12.38 -6.01 -5.44
N SER A 124 -12.84 -6.56 -4.30
CA SER A 124 -11.93 -7.26 -3.36
C SER A 124 -11.15 -8.40 -4.01
N ASP A 125 -10.02 -8.78 -3.43
CA ASP A 125 -9.25 -9.97 -3.86
C ASP A 125 -8.89 -9.90 -5.35
N ASN A 126 -8.27 -8.79 -5.74
CA ASN A 126 -7.79 -8.48 -7.10
C ASN A 126 -6.33 -8.00 -7.04
N LYS A 127 -5.74 -7.62 -8.18
CA LYS A 127 -4.31 -7.35 -8.32
C LYS A 127 -4.03 -5.96 -8.90
N ILE A 128 -4.80 -4.96 -8.48
CA ILE A 128 -4.88 -3.65 -9.12
C ILE A 128 -3.52 -2.94 -9.04
N LEU A 129 -2.94 -2.65 -10.20
CA LEU A 129 -1.71 -1.91 -10.41
C LEU A 129 -1.98 -0.49 -10.92
N ASN A 130 -3.12 -0.26 -11.55
CA ASN A 130 -3.53 1.05 -12.07
C ASN A 130 -5.06 1.23 -11.99
N PHE A 131 -5.49 2.43 -11.62
CA PHE A 131 -6.91 2.79 -11.51
C PHE A 131 -7.08 4.24 -11.98
N SER A 132 -7.87 4.45 -13.03
CA SER A 132 -8.07 5.78 -13.61
C SER A 132 -8.97 6.66 -12.74
N GLU A 133 -8.54 7.88 -12.49
CA GLU A 133 -9.32 8.97 -11.87
C GLU A 133 -10.69 9.19 -12.57
N GLY A 134 -10.71 8.97 -13.89
CA GLY A 134 -11.88 9.08 -14.75
C GLY A 134 -12.60 7.75 -15.03
N ALA A 135 -12.43 6.71 -14.20
CA ALA A 135 -13.12 5.43 -14.37
C ALA A 135 -14.64 5.54 -14.13
N PHE A 136 -15.06 6.46 -13.26
CA PHE A 136 -16.46 6.71 -12.87
C PHE A 136 -17.05 7.93 -13.61
N PRO A 137 -18.37 7.96 -13.87
CA PRO A 137 -19.05 9.15 -14.39
C PRO A 137 -19.09 10.28 -13.33
N HIS A 138 -19.21 11.52 -13.78
CA HIS A 138 -19.21 12.70 -12.91
C HIS A 138 -20.40 12.76 -11.92
N ASP A 139 -21.53 12.14 -12.23
CA ASP A 139 -22.73 12.06 -11.39
C ASP A 139 -22.88 10.70 -10.68
N SER A 140 -21.76 10.00 -10.49
CA SER A 140 -21.68 8.70 -9.82
C SER A 140 -22.45 8.65 -8.49
N LYS A 141 -23.24 7.59 -8.33
CA LYS A 141 -24.07 7.32 -7.15
C LYS A 141 -23.45 6.28 -6.23
N LEU A 142 -22.16 6.00 -6.41
CA LEU A 142 -21.45 4.96 -5.68
C LEU A 142 -21.39 5.33 -4.18
N GLN A 143 -22.02 4.49 -3.35
CA GLN A 143 -22.09 4.65 -1.90
C GLN A 143 -21.25 3.63 -1.16
N VAL A 144 -21.03 2.45 -1.74
CA VAL A 144 -20.24 1.37 -1.14
C VAL A 144 -19.17 0.91 -2.11
N PHE A 145 -17.91 1.08 -1.73
CA PHE A 145 -16.77 0.64 -2.52
C PHE A 145 -15.88 -0.28 -1.68
N ASN A 146 -15.78 -1.55 -2.08
CA ASN A 146 -14.88 -2.52 -1.48
C ASN A 146 -13.65 -2.73 -2.38
N LEU A 147 -12.47 -2.51 -1.80
CA LEU A 147 -11.15 -2.70 -2.37
C LEU A 147 -10.24 -3.47 -1.39
N SER A 148 -10.82 -4.29 -0.50
CA SER A 148 -10.04 -5.08 0.45
C SER A 148 -9.19 -6.12 -0.27
N ASN A 149 -7.90 -6.25 0.09
CA ASN A 149 -6.98 -7.20 -0.56
C ASN A 149 -6.95 -7.07 -2.10
N SER A 150 -7.02 -5.83 -2.61
CA SER A 150 -7.10 -5.54 -4.05
C SER A 150 -5.80 -5.00 -4.64
N PHE A 151 -4.81 -4.67 -3.81
CA PHE A 151 -3.61 -3.97 -4.22
C PHE A 151 -2.35 -4.66 -3.72
N HIS A 152 -1.42 -4.91 -4.65
CA HIS A 152 -0.14 -5.55 -4.38
C HIS A 152 0.97 -4.77 -5.08
N ASN A 153 2.15 -4.67 -4.44
CA ASN A 153 3.33 -3.89 -4.86
C ASN A 153 3.35 -2.40 -4.42
N HIS A 154 4.56 -1.89 -4.18
CA HIS A 154 4.84 -0.64 -3.44
C HIS A 154 4.52 0.67 -4.20
N THR A 155 4.21 0.62 -5.50
CA THR A 155 3.80 1.79 -6.32
C THR A 155 2.33 2.18 -6.15
N PHE A 156 1.64 1.52 -5.23
CA PHE A 156 0.22 1.62 -4.97
C PHE A 156 -0.29 3.03 -4.55
N MET A 157 0.54 3.85 -3.91
CA MET A 157 0.07 5.10 -3.29
C MET A 157 -0.45 6.13 -4.30
N ASP A 158 0.23 6.28 -5.43
CA ASP A 158 -0.13 7.26 -6.48
C ASP A 158 -1.48 6.91 -7.12
N VAL A 159 -1.78 5.61 -7.22
CA VAL A 159 -3.05 5.09 -7.77
C VAL A 159 -4.22 5.49 -6.88
N VAL A 160 -4.12 5.23 -5.57
CA VAL A 160 -5.21 5.54 -4.63
C VAL A 160 -5.37 7.03 -4.38
N LEU A 161 -4.27 7.79 -4.38
CA LEU A 161 -4.33 9.25 -4.38
C LEU A 161 -5.20 9.77 -5.52
N GLY A 162 -4.94 9.33 -6.75
CA GLY A 162 -5.67 9.79 -7.94
C GLY A 162 -7.18 9.61 -7.84
N PHE A 163 -7.68 8.39 -7.64
CA PHE A 163 -9.12 8.16 -7.68
C PHE A 163 -9.88 8.58 -6.41
N LEU A 164 -9.28 8.51 -5.20
CA LEU A 164 -9.95 8.97 -3.98
C LEU A 164 -10.01 10.51 -3.88
N GLN A 165 -9.07 11.22 -4.51
CA GLN A 165 -9.13 12.68 -4.63
C GLN A 165 -10.01 13.13 -5.80
N SER A 166 -10.51 12.23 -6.66
CA SER A 166 -11.45 12.61 -7.72
C SER A 166 -12.80 13.08 -7.17
N GLU A 167 -13.39 14.10 -7.80
CA GLU A 167 -14.74 14.58 -7.47
C GLU A 167 -15.85 13.56 -7.81
N ASN A 168 -15.51 12.46 -8.49
CA ASN A 168 -16.44 11.44 -8.94
C ASN A 168 -16.89 10.47 -7.82
N LEU A 169 -16.35 10.59 -6.59
CA LEU A 169 -16.68 9.72 -5.44
C LEU A 169 -17.35 10.44 -4.27
N HIS A 170 -17.90 11.65 -4.49
CA HIS A 170 -18.51 12.45 -3.41
C HIS A 170 -19.66 11.77 -2.64
N GLN A 171 -20.40 10.85 -3.26
CA GLN A 171 -21.51 10.11 -2.62
C GLN A 171 -21.06 8.89 -1.80
N LEU A 172 -19.75 8.63 -1.70
CA LEU A 172 -19.24 7.43 -1.03
C LEU A 172 -19.48 7.50 0.48
N THR A 173 -20.12 6.46 1.02
CA THR A 173 -20.48 6.32 2.45
C THR A 173 -19.70 5.22 3.16
N VAL A 174 -19.32 4.16 2.43
CA VAL A 174 -18.57 3.01 2.94
C VAL A 174 -17.38 2.76 2.01
N LEU A 175 -16.17 2.80 2.57
CA LEU A 175 -14.93 2.47 1.88
C LEU A 175 -14.18 1.40 2.67
N ASP A 176 -13.92 0.27 2.02
CA ASP A 176 -13.06 -0.78 2.58
C ASP A 176 -11.75 -0.87 1.78
N LEU A 177 -10.64 -0.59 2.47
CA LEU A 177 -9.27 -0.67 1.98
C LEU A 177 -8.44 -1.65 2.84
N SER A 178 -9.08 -2.50 3.64
CA SER A 178 -8.39 -3.46 4.51
C SER A 178 -7.53 -4.46 3.73
N ASN A 179 -6.56 -5.08 4.41
CA ASN A 179 -5.71 -6.13 3.84
C ASN A 179 -4.86 -5.66 2.62
N ASN A 180 -4.59 -4.36 2.52
CA ASN A 180 -3.67 -3.75 1.55
C ASN A 180 -2.47 -3.13 2.27
N ASP A 181 -1.29 -3.06 1.65
CA ASP A 181 -0.05 -2.57 2.28
C ASP A 181 0.03 -1.02 2.40
N LEU A 182 -0.90 -0.41 3.14
CA LEU A 182 -1.08 1.05 3.30
C LEU A 182 -0.09 1.71 4.29
N VAL A 183 1.19 1.32 4.29
CA VAL A 183 2.16 1.65 5.36
C VAL A 183 2.18 3.13 5.79
N ILE A 184 2.10 4.05 4.80
CA ILE A 184 2.03 5.50 5.01
C ILE A 184 0.83 6.04 4.24
N LEU A 185 -0.17 6.57 4.94
CA LEU A 185 -1.28 7.29 4.30
C LEU A 185 -0.92 8.79 4.18
N PRO A 186 -0.99 9.39 2.97
CA PRO A 186 -0.78 10.82 2.79
C PRO A 186 -1.85 11.65 3.52
N ASP A 187 -1.46 12.87 3.91
CA ASP A 187 -2.40 13.83 4.49
C ASP A 187 -3.54 14.15 3.51
N ASP A 188 -4.74 14.34 4.08
CA ASP A 188 -5.96 14.71 3.35
C ASP A 188 -6.43 13.73 2.24
N ILE A 189 -5.94 12.49 2.22
CA ILE A 189 -6.35 11.44 1.25
C ILE A 189 -7.87 11.20 1.18
N PHE A 190 -8.58 11.33 2.29
CA PHE A 190 -10.04 11.14 2.37
C PHE A 190 -10.84 12.47 2.31
N SER A 191 -10.18 13.61 2.08
CA SER A 191 -10.83 14.94 2.22
C SER A 191 -11.96 15.18 1.21
N ASN A 192 -11.91 14.58 0.03
CA ASN A 192 -12.93 14.72 -1.03
C ASN A 192 -14.11 13.73 -0.89
N LEU A 193 -14.20 13.01 0.23
CA LEU A 193 -15.26 12.05 0.56
C LEU A 193 -16.17 12.60 1.69
N PRO A 194 -16.95 13.68 1.44
CA PRO A 194 -17.68 14.40 2.50
C PRO A 194 -18.76 13.55 3.19
N HIS A 195 -19.28 12.53 2.51
CA HIS A 195 -20.32 11.64 3.01
C HIS A 195 -19.82 10.31 3.58
N LEU A 196 -18.50 10.12 3.70
CA LEU A 196 -17.91 8.88 4.21
C LEU A 196 -18.26 8.68 5.70
N VAL A 197 -18.93 7.57 6.00
CA VAL A 197 -19.40 7.17 7.34
C VAL A 197 -18.58 6.02 7.90
N ASN A 198 -18.26 5.03 7.07
CA ASN A 198 -17.53 3.82 7.46
C ASN A 198 -16.24 3.70 6.64
N LEU A 199 -15.10 3.66 7.33
CA LEU A 199 -13.79 3.47 6.73
C LEU A 199 -13.09 2.26 7.37
N SER A 200 -12.78 1.25 6.57
CA SER A 200 -12.00 0.09 6.99
C SER A 200 -10.58 0.18 6.44
N LEU A 201 -9.62 0.16 7.35
CA LEU A 201 -8.17 0.16 7.11
C LEU A 201 -7.50 -0.96 7.92
N GLN A 202 -8.26 -2.04 8.22
CA GLN A 202 -7.78 -3.18 9.01
C GLN A 202 -6.64 -3.92 8.28
N ASN A 203 -5.65 -4.43 9.01
CA ASN A 203 -4.58 -5.27 8.48
C ASN A 203 -3.81 -4.61 7.31
N SER A 204 -3.38 -3.37 7.51
CA SER A 204 -2.76 -2.54 6.46
C SER A 204 -1.38 -1.98 6.79
N SER A 205 -0.73 -2.52 7.83
CA SER A 205 0.61 -2.11 8.27
C SER A 205 0.79 -0.61 8.61
N ILE A 206 -0.31 0.14 8.80
CA ILE A 206 -0.30 1.59 9.04
C ILE A 206 0.41 1.90 10.36
N ILE A 207 1.30 2.91 10.35
CA ILE A 207 2.06 3.34 11.53
C ILE A 207 1.49 4.58 12.25
N SER A 208 0.71 5.41 11.54
CA SER A 208 0.18 6.70 12.02
C SER A 208 -1.11 7.08 11.28
N ILE A 209 -2.08 7.67 11.98
CA ILE A 209 -3.31 8.18 11.37
C ILE A 209 -3.02 9.59 10.81
N PRO A 210 -3.24 9.87 9.51
CA PRO A 210 -3.02 11.22 8.97
C PRO A 210 -4.10 12.18 9.46
N ASN A 211 -3.73 13.45 9.65
CA ASN A 211 -4.61 14.46 10.25
C ASN A 211 -5.90 14.66 9.44
N GLY A 212 -5.83 14.49 8.13
CA GLY A 212 -6.98 14.57 7.21
C GLY A 212 -8.11 13.59 7.51
N THR A 213 -7.83 12.44 8.14
CA THR A 213 -8.84 11.43 8.50
C THR A 213 -9.91 12.02 9.43
N PHE A 214 -9.51 12.88 10.35
CA PHE A 214 -10.42 13.51 11.32
C PHE A 214 -11.19 14.71 10.74
N LYS A 215 -10.76 15.26 9.60
CA LYS A 215 -11.47 16.32 8.88
C LYS A 215 -12.71 15.81 8.14
N VAL A 216 -12.82 14.49 7.89
CA VAL A 216 -13.98 13.87 7.24
C VAL A 216 -15.22 14.04 8.13
N PRO A 217 -16.22 14.83 7.73
CA PRO A 217 -17.23 15.32 8.66
C PRO A 217 -18.18 14.21 9.13
N MET A 218 -18.59 13.32 8.23
CA MET A 218 -19.57 12.26 8.52
C MET A 218 -18.97 10.96 9.08
N LEU A 219 -17.63 10.85 9.21
CA LEU A 219 -16.98 9.61 9.61
C LEU A 219 -17.39 9.16 11.02
N HIS A 220 -18.04 8.00 11.11
CA HIS A 220 -18.63 7.45 12.33
C HIS A 220 -17.94 6.16 12.78
N ASP A 221 -17.55 5.28 11.84
CA ASP A 221 -16.85 4.04 12.13
C ASP A 221 -15.50 4.01 11.40
N LEU A 222 -14.41 3.88 12.17
CA LEU A 222 -13.05 3.77 11.66
C LEU A 222 -12.39 2.49 12.18
N ASP A 223 -12.14 1.53 11.29
CA ASP A 223 -11.46 0.28 11.64
C ASP A 223 -9.97 0.36 11.35
N LEU A 224 -9.16 0.27 12.42
CA LEU A 224 -7.69 0.32 12.38
C LEU A 224 -7.07 -0.91 13.04
N ARG A 225 -7.82 -2.01 13.16
CA ARG A 225 -7.32 -3.27 13.75
C ARG A 225 -6.15 -3.84 12.95
N ASP A 226 -5.31 -4.62 13.62
CA ASP A 226 -4.21 -5.39 13.02
C ASP A 226 -3.20 -4.55 12.20
N ASN A 227 -2.98 -3.30 12.60
CA ASN A 227 -2.01 -2.39 11.99
C ASN A 227 -0.68 -2.37 12.79
N SER A 228 0.18 -1.39 12.51
CA SER A 228 1.50 -1.22 13.15
C SER A 228 1.53 -0.12 14.22
N PHE A 229 0.39 0.28 14.79
CA PHE A 229 0.33 1.33 15.81
C PHE A 229 1.06 0.93 17.10
N ARG A 230 1.98 1.79 17.55
CA ARG A 230 2.76 1.58 18.79
C ARG A 230 2.26 2.45 19.95
N ASN A 231 1.78 3.66 19.65
CA ASN A 231 1.12 4.57 20.57
C ASN A 231 0.15 5.47 19.79
N LEU A 232 -0.67 6.23 20.50
CA LEU A 232 -1.42 7.36 19.95
C LEU A 232 -0.89 8.63 20.62
N PRO A 233 -0.27 9.57 19.88
CA PRO A 233 0.25 10.81 20.47
C PRO A 233 -0.91 11.72 20.89
N THR A 234 -0.66 12.60 21.88
CA THR A 234 -1.65 13.51 22.47
C THR A 234 -2.43 14.32 21.44
N THR A 235 -1.76 14.79 20.37
CA THR A 235 -2.39 15.50 19.25
C THR A 235 -3.51 14.69 18.58
N ILE A 236 -3.35 13.38 18.43
CA ILE A 236 -4.37 12.49 17.85
C ILE A 236 -5.49 12.22 18.86
N LEU A 237 -5.16 12.09 20.15
CA LEU A 237 -6.17 11.95 21.21
C LEU A 237 -7.09 13.18 21.28
N GLU A 238 -6.54 14.39 21.10
CA GLU A 238 -7.30 15.63 20.97
C GLU A 238 -8.24 15.61 19.75
N GLN A 239 -7.75 15.21 18.56
CA GLN A 239 -8.60 15.09 17.36
C GLN A 239 -9.76 14.09 17.55
N ILE A 240 -9.52 12.96 18.22
CA ILE A 240 -10.57 11.97 18.51
C ILE A 240 -11.63 12.57 19.45
N ASN A 241 -11.21 13.26 20.52
CA ASN A 241 -12.11 13.91 21.47
C ASN A 241 -12.98 15.02 20.82
N LEU A 242 -12.47 15.70 19.79
CA LEU A 242 -13.21 16.70 19.02
C LEU A 242 -14.34 16.10 18.17
N LYS A 243 -14.33 14.77 17.94
CA LYS A 243 -15.31 14.06 17.12
C LYS A 243 -16.06 12.98 17.94
N PRO A 244 -16.93 13.35 18.91
CA PRO A 244 -17.51 12.41 19.88
C PRO A 244 -18.38 11.30 19.28
N GLY A 245 -18.91 11.48 18.06
CA GLY A 245 -19.62 10.44 17.31
C GLY A 245 -18.71 9.52 16.48
N LEU A 246 -17.38 9.63 16.61
CA LEU A 246 -16.43 8.71 16.00
C LEU A 246 -16.21 7.52 16.92
N HIS A 247 -16.50 6.33 16.41
CA HIS A 247 -16.14 5.06 16.97
C HIS A 247 -14.95 4.45 16.22
N MET A 248 -14.01 3.88 16.97
CA MET A 248 -12.78 3.30 16.42
C MET A 248 -12.57 1.88 16.93
N ARG A 249 -11.90 1.06 16.13
CA ARG A 249 -11.38 -0.26 16.49
C ARG A 249 -9.86 -0.30 16.34
N LEU A 250 -9.16 -0.81 17.35
CA LEU A 250 -7.71 -0.67 17.55
C LEU A 250 -7.01 -1.96 18.02
N ALA A 251 -7.74 -3.06 18.21
CA ALA A 251 -7.17 -4.37 18.58
C ALA A 251 -6.13 -4.89 17.56
N GLY A 252 -5.30 -5.85 17.97
CA GLY A 252 -4.26 -6.44 17.11
C GLY A 252 -3.02 -5.57 16.88
N ASN A 253 -3.02 -4.30 17.29
CA ASN A 253 -1.89 -3.39 17.13
C ASN A 253 -0.73 -3.64 18.13
N PRO A 254 0.53 -3.42 17.72
CA PRO A 254 1.73 -3.70 18.53
C PRO A 254 2.02 -2.60 19.57
N TRP A 255 1.09 -2.36 20.49
CA TRP A 255 1.19 -1.33 21.52
C TRP A 255 2.47 -1.43 22.35
N ARG A 256 3.12 -0.27 22.51
CA ARG A 256 4.38 -0.07 23.24
C ARG A 256 4.06 0.43 24.64
N CYS A 257 4.11 -0.47 25.61
CA CYS A 257 3.83 -0.20 27.02
C CYS A 257 5.10 0.23 27.76
N ASP A 258 5.67 1.36 27.36
CA ASP A 258 6.68 2.11 28.11
C ASP A 258 6.09 3.40 28.68
N CYS A 259 6.91 4.27 29.27
CA CYS A 259 6.41 5.50 29.90
C CYS A 259 5.74 6.48 28.93
N PHE A 260 5.97 6.37 27.62
CA PHE A 260 5.35 7.26 26.62
C PHE A 260 3.89 6.90 26.30
N ILE A 261 3.34 5.80 26.83
CA ILE A 261 1.92 5.44 26.65
C ILE A 261 1.03 6.03 27.75
N GLU A 262 1.57 6.67 28.78
CA GLU A 262 0.83 7.08 29.97
C GLU A 262 -0.41 7.94 29.66
N ASP A 263 -0.26 8.98 28.85
CA ASP A 263 -1.37 9.85 28.43
C ASP A 263 -2.48 9.06 27.71
N MET A 264 -2.08 8.12 26.83
CA MET A 264 -3.01 7.24 26.13
C MET A 264 -3.74 6.29 27.10
N LEU A 265 -3.07 5.77 28.14
CA LEU A 265 -3.71 4.92 29.15
C LEU A 265 -4.72 5.68 30.01
N LEU A 266 -4.40 6.91 30.40
CA LEU A 266 -5.31 7.79 31.14
C LEU A 266 -6.55 8.13 30.29
N TRP A 267 -6.34 8.45 29.01
CA TRP A 267 -7.41 8.70 28.05
C TRP A 267 -8.28 7.45 27.80
N LEU A 268 -7.66 6.27 27.59
CA LEU A 268 -8.35 5.02 27.28
C LEU A 268 -9.28 4.54 28.41
N LYS A 269 -8.94 4.86 29.67
CA LYS A 269 -9.79 4.57 30.84
C LYS A 269 -11.11 5.34 30.80
N ASN A 270 -11.10 6.57 30.26
CA ASN A 270 -12.25 7.48 30.23
C ASN A 270 -13.03 7.48 28.91
N THR A 271 -12.40 7.14 27.78
CA THR A 271 -13.05 7.17 26.46
C THR A 271 -14.06 6.04 26.26
N THR A 272 -15.13 6.34 25.52
CA THR A 272 -16.12 5.37 25.00
C THR A 272 -16.06 5.22 23.48
N GLN A 273 -15.16 5.97 22.83
CA GLN A 273 -15.02 5.99 21.37
C GLN A 273 -14.29 4.75 20.84
N ILE A 274 -13.37 4.17 21.63
CA ILE A 274 -12.72 2.90 21.29
C ILE A 274 -13.64 1.73 21.69
N ILE A 275 -14.22 1.05 20.70
CA ILE A 275 -15.18 -0.05 20.93
C ILE A 275 -14.48 -1.25 21.59
N ASP A 276 -13.33 -1.64 21.04
CA ASP A 276 -12.54 -2.83 21.42
C ASP A 276 -11.47 -2.53 22.49
N ARG A 277 -11.72 -1.50 23.32
CA ARG A 277 -10.75 -1.03 24.35
C ARG A 277 -10.33 -2.09 25.38
N GLN A 278 -11.12 -3.16 25.53
CA GLN A 278 -10.81 -4.27 26.43
C GLN A 278 -9.81 -5.26 25.80
N ASP A 279 -9.76 -5.32 24.47
CA ASP A 279 -8.95 -6.26 23.69
C ASP A 279 -7.56 -5.68 23.35
N LEU A 280 -7.29 -4.43 23.73
CA LEU A 280 -5.98 -3.80 23.53
C LEU A 280 -4.95 -4.39 24.50
N THR A 281 -3.93 -5.07 23.96
CA THR A 281 -2.83 -5.64 24.75
C THR A 281 -1.46 -5.10 24.35
N CYS A 282 -0.53 -5.04 25.30
CA CYS A 282 0.87 -4.71 25.02
C CYS A 282 1.54 -5.77 24.13
N ALA A 283 2.32 -5.33 23.15
CA ALA A 283 3.23 -6.20 22.39
C ALA A 283 4.69 -6.10 22.88
N VAL A 284 5.11 -4.90 23.31
CA VAL A 284 6.44 -4.61 23.87
C VAL A 284 6.31 -3.71 25.11
N PRO A 285 7.23 -3.77 26.09
CA PRO A 285 8.35 -4.70 26.20
C PRO A 285 7.91 -6.14 26.51
N GLU A 286 8.80 -7.11 26.34
CA GLU A 286 8.52 -8.56 26.52
C GLU A 286 7.88 -8.87 27.88
N ALA A 287 8.32 -8.20 28.95
CA ALA A 287 7.82 -8.38 30.32
C ALA A 287 6.34 -8.02 30.51
N LEU A 288 5.76 -7.21 29.60
CA LEU A 288 4.36 -6.80 29.61
C LEU A 288 3.56 -7.41 28.46
N ARG A 289 4.17 -8.23 27.59
CA ARG A 289 3.51 -8.79 26.40
C ARG A 289 2.20 -9.51 26.76
N GLN A 290 1.16 -9.31 25.95
CA GLN A 290 -0.22 -9.78 26.16
C GLN A 290 -0.94 -9.23 27.41
N ARG A 291 -0.38 -8.25 28.15
CA ARG A 291 -1.13 -7.57 29.22
C ARG A 291 -2.16 -6.59 28.64
N PRO A 292 -3.43 -6.62 29.08
CA PRO A 292 -4.43 -5.62 28.69
C PRO A 292 -4.04 -4.21 29.15
N LEU A 293 -4.13 -3.22 28.24
CA LEU A 293 -3.73 -1.83 28.50
C LEU A 293 -4.49 -1.22 29.69
N LEU A 294 -5.79 -1.49 29.80
CA LEU A 294 -6.65 -0.98 30.88
C LEU A 294 -6.21 -1.43 32.29
N HIS A 295 -5.46 -2.54 32.40
CA HIS A 295 -4.99 -3.10 33.67
C HIS A 295 -3.56 -2.69 34.04
N LEU A 296 -2.93 -1.79 33.27
CA LEU A 296 -1.58 -1.29 33.58
C LEU A 296 -1.61 -0.21 34.66
N GLU A 297 -0.62 -0.30 35.55
CA GLU A 297 -0.26 0.74 36.52
C GLU A 297 1.00 1.48 36.08
N GLN A 298 1.09 2.77 36.42
CA GLN A 298 2.23 3.63 36.07
C GLN A 298 3.57 3.08 36.60
N SER A 299 3.54 2.41 37.76
CA SER A 299 4.68 1.73 38.39
C SER A 299 5.33 0.63 37.52
N GLN A 300 4.62 0.13 36.52
CA GLN A 300 5.07 -0.95 35.62
C GLN A 300 5.71 -0.41 34.34
N LEU A 301 5.49 0.88 34.02
CA LEU A 301 5.98 1.52 32.81
C LEU A 301 7.42 2.02 33.03
N LYS A 302 8.36 1.57 32.20
CA LYS A 302 9.78 1.95 32.29
C LYS A 302 10.23 2.72 31.07
N CYS A 303 10.94 3.83 31.25
CA CYS A 303 11.57 4.57 30.16
C CYS A 303 12.94 3.99 29.79
N PRO A 304 13.38 4.10 28.52
CA PRO A 304 14.79 3.97 28.14
C PRO A 304 15.72 5.06 28.72
N GLY A 305 15.24 5.92 29.64
CA GLY A 305 16.06 6.87 30.39
C GLY A 305 16.75 6.25 31.60
N ASP A 306 16.30 5.08 32.07
CA ASP A 306 16.89 4.26 33.14
C ASP A 306 18.17 3.53 32.65
N MET A 307 19.06 4.24 31.94
CA MET A 307 20.24 3.69 31.26
C MET A 307 21.43 3.46 32.19
N GLU A 308 21.19 2.79 33.32
CA GLU A 308 22.27 2.26 34.16
C GLU A 308 22.96 1.05 33.49
N GLY A 309 22.29 0.33 32.59
CA GLY A 309 22.80 -0.93 32.00
C GLY A 309 23.46 -0.86 30.61
N VAL A 310 23.21 0.15 29.78
CA VAL A 310 23.68 0.13 28.36
C VAL A 310 25.08 0.76 28.21
N LEU A 311 25.41 1.77 29.01
CA LEU A 311 26.77 2.33 29.04
C LEU A 311 27.79 1.28 29.46
N GLU A 312 27.49 0.48 30.50
CA GLU A 312 28.36 -0.59 30.99
C GLU A 312 28.75 -1.59 29.89
N THR A 313 27.78 -2.08 29.11
CA THR A 313 28.07 -3.04 28.03
C THR A 313 29.01 -2.48 26.95
N SER A 314 28.93 -1.17 26.68
CA SER A 314 29.82 -0.50 25.73
C SER A 314 31.26 -0.36 26.27
N TYR A 315 31.42 -0.04 27.55
CA TYR A 315 32.74 0.10 28.17
C TYR A 315 33.43 -1.25 28.38
N VAL A 316 32.69 -2.30 28.72
CA VAL A 316 33.23 -3.67 28.80
C VAL A 316 33.73 -4.12 27.42
N PHE A 317 32.96 -3.88 26.36
CA PHE A 317 33.40 -4.20 24.99
C PHE A 317 34.65 -3.40 24.59
N LEU A 318 34.68 -2.09 24.86
CA LEU A 318 35.85 -1.23 24.62
C LEU A 318 37.08 -1.72 25.41
N GLY A 319 36.91 -2.11 26.67
CA GLY A 319 37.97 -2.66 27.52
C GLY A 319 38.55 -3.97 26.97
N LEU A 320 37.70 -4.88 26.48
CA LEU A 320 38.13 -6.13 25.84
C LEU A 320 38.91 -5.87 24.54
N VAL A 321 38.46 -4.92 23.71
CA VAL A 321 39.15 -4.53 22.48
C VAL A 321 40.53 -3.91 22.79
N LEU A 322 40.61 -3.00 23.76
CA LEU A 322 41.88 -2.39 24.19
C LEU A 322 42.85 -3.43 24.79
N ALA A 323 42.34 -4.38 25.59
CA ALA A 323 43.14 -5.49 26.11
C ALA A 323 43.70 -6.38 25.00
N LEU A 324 42.89 -6.72 23.98
CA LEU A 324 43.32 -7.50 22.82
C LEU A 324 44.42 -6.76 22.04
N ILE A 325 44.26 -5.47 21.78
CA ILE A 325 45.27 -4.62 21.11
C ILE A 325 46.57 -4.61 21.93
N GLY A 326 46.49 -4.47 23.26
CA GLY A 326 47.64 -4.53 24.15
C GLY A 326 48.38 -5.86 24.09
N VAL A 327 47.68 -6.99 24.09
CA VAL A 327 48.26 -8.34 23.96
C VAL A 327 48.95 -8.51 22.59
N ILE A 328 48.31 -8.07 21.50
CA ILE A 328 48.89 -8.13 20.15
C ILE A 328 50.16 -7.26 20.08
N PHE A 329 50.13 -6.05 20.62
CA PHE A 329 51.29 -5.15 20.66
C PHE A 329 52.47 -5.75 21.45
N LEU A 330 52.20 -6.31 22.63
CA LEU A 330 53.21 -7.00 23.43
C LEU A 330 53.77 -8.24 22.72
N LEU A 331 52.93 -9.01 21.99
CA LEU A 331 53.37 -10.14 21.18
C LEU A 331 54.30 -9.68 20.04
N VAL A 332 53.95 -8.60 19.33
CA VAL A 332 54.78 -8.01 18.26
C VAL A 332 56.13 -7.55 18.79
N LEU A 333 56.15 -6.86 19.94
CA LEU A 333 57.40 -6.47 20.63
C LEU A 333 58.23 -7.69 21.07
N TYR A 334 57.58 -8.73 21.60
CA TYR A 334 58.23 -9.96 22.06
C TYR A 334 58.88 -10.74 20.92
N LEU A 335 58.18 -10.90 19.79
CA LEU A 335 58.70 -11.56 18.59
C LEU A 335 59.87 -10.76 17.99
N ASN A 336 59.73 -9.44 17.91
CA ASN A 336 60.77 -8.56 17.36
C ASN A 336 61.89 -8.19 18.35
N ARG A 337 61.87 -8.68 19.60
CA ARG A 337 62.78 -8.24 20.67
C ARG A 337 64.27 -8.27 20.33
N LYS A 338 64.70 -9.23 19.49
CA LYS A 338 66.10 -9.32 19.02
C LYS A 338 66.42 -8.24 17.98
N GLY A 339 65.50 -7.99 17.05
CA GLY A 339 65.61 -6.92 16.05
C GLY A 339 65.60 -5.53 16.70
N ILE A 340 64.66 -5.29 17.62
CA ILE A 340 64.55 -4.04 18.39
C ILE A 340 65.82 -3.77 19.20
N LYS A 341 66.37 -4.77 19.90
CA LYS A 341 67.66 -4.63 20.59
C LYS A 341 68.78 -4.26 19.63
N ARG A 342 68.90 -4.95 18.49
CA ARG A 342 69.93 -4.65 17.48
C ARG A 342 69.80 -3.23 16.91
N TRP A 343 68.56 -2.80 16.63
CA TRP A 343 68.26 -1.45 16.16
C TRP A 343 68.60 -0.37 17.21
N ILE A 344 68.28 -0.60 18.48
CA ILE A 344 68.66 0.28 19.61
C ILE A 344 70.18 0.40 19.74
N TYR A 345 70.93 -0.71 19.65
CA TYR A 345 72.40 -0.65 19.69
C TYR A 345 72.95 0.12 18.49
N ASN A 346 72.52 -0.20 17.27
CA ASN A 346 72.94 0.53 16.06
C ASN A 346 72.65 2.04 16.15
N ILE A 347 71.49 2.46 16.68
CA ILE A 347 71.16 3.87 16.87
C ILE A 347 72.03 4.53 17.93
N ARG A 348 72.22 3.87 19.09
CA ARG A 348 73.07 4.40 20.15
C ARG A 348 74.50 4.61 19.65
N ASP A 349 75.01 3.65 18.89
CA ASP A 349 76.37 3.67 18.38
C ASP A 349 76.49 4.75 17.28
N ALA A 350 75.51 4.89 16.37
CA ALA A 350 75.47 5.99 15.41
C ALA A 350 75.34 7.39 16.06
N CYS A 351 74.55 7.53 17.13
CA CYS A 351 74.48 8.77 17.91
C CYS A 351 75.79 9.06 18.65
N ARG A 352 76.51 8.03 19.11
CA ARG A 352 77.82 8.15 19.73
C ARG A 352 78.85 8.66 18.73
N ASP A 353 78.94 8.04 17.56
CA ASP A 353 79.87 8.44 16.48
C ASP A 353 79.62 9.91 16.06
N HIS A 354 78.34 10.31 16.00
CA HIS A 354 77.96 11.69 15.67
C HIS A 354 78.37 12.69 16.77
N MET A 355 78.18 12.34 18.05
CA MET A 355 78.61 13.14 19.19
C MET A 355 80.13 13.26 19.29
N GLU A 356 80.87 12.16 19.08
CA GLU A 356 82.33 12.19 19.04
C GLU A 356 82.84 13.05 17.87
N GLY A 357 82.21 12.96 16.69
CA GLY A 357 82.48 13.86 15.56
C GLY A 357 82.24 15.35 15.86
N TYR A 358 81.22 15.70 16.64
CA TYR A 358 81.04 17.06 17.15
C TYR A 358 82.13 17.46 18.14
N HIS A 359 82.53 16.56 19.04
CA HIS A 359 83.58 16.82 20.04
C HIS A 359 84.92 17.13 19.36
N TYR A 360 85.34 16.31 18.39
CA TYR A 360 86.58 16.54 17.62
C TYR A 360 86.54 17.86 16.83
N ARG A 361 85.41 18.21 16.21
CA ARG A 361 85.26 19.52 15.54
C ARG A 361 85.32 20.69 16.51
N TYR A 362 84.74 20.54 17.71
CA TYR A 362 84.79 21.57 18.75
C TYR A 362 86.23 21.78 19.24
N GLU A 363 86.96 20.69 19.54
CA GLU A 363 88.37 20.74 19.97
C GLU A 363 89.25 21.46 18.93
N ILE A 364 89.18 21.06 17.65
CA ILE A 364 89.95 21.69 16.55
C ILE A 364 89.65 23.19 16.43
N ASN A 365 88.38 23.59 16.52
CA ASN A 365 87.99 25.00 16.44
C ASN A 365 88.35 25.80 17.71
N SER A 366 88.58 25.12 18.84
CA SER A 366 88.93 25.74 20.13
C SER A 366 90.43 25.85 20.40
N ASP A 367 91.29 25.18 19.62
CA ASP A 367 92.75 25.35 19.71
C ASP A 367 93.20 26.62 18.95
N PRO A 368 93.66 27.68 19.66
CA PRO A 368 94.10 28.92 19.03
C PRO A 368 95.34 28.77 18.13
N ARG A 369 96.03 27.61 18.15
CA ARG A 369 97.16 27.33 17.25
C ARG A 369 96.70 26.88 15.86
N LEU A 370 95.52 26.27 15.74
CA LEU A 370 94.94 25.79 14.47
C LEU A 370 93.96 26.80 13.85
N ALA A 371 93.30 27.64 14.65
CA ALA A 371 92.41 28.71 14.16
C ALA A 371 93.12 29.72 13.22
N ASN A 372 94.45 29.87 13.33
CA ASN A 372 95.26 30.72 12.44
C ASN A 372 95.70 30.05 11.12
N LEU A 373 95.43 28.75 10.92
CA LEU A 373 95.69 28.07 9.65
C LEU A 373 94.52 28.18 8.66
N SER A 374 93.28 28.27 9.16
CA SER A 374 92.08 28.44 8.32
C SER A 374 91.82 29.89 7.85
N ILE A 375 92.61 30.87 8.29
CA ILE A 375 92.51 32.27 7.84
C ILE A 375 93.43 32.56 6.63
N ASN A 376 94.38 31.67 6.33
CA ASN A 376 95.37 31.83 5.27
C ASN A 376 95.24 30.81 4.12
N SER A 377 94.09 30.13 3.98
CA SER A 377 93.87 29.07 2.97
C SER A 377 92.78 29.35 1.94
N ASP A 378 92.20 30.56 1.92
CA ASP A 378 91.30 31.03 0.86
C ASP A 378 91.92 32.23 0.11
N VAL A 379 92.82 31.92 -0.83
CA VAL A 379 93.23 32.73 -2.00
C VAL A 379 93.37 31.80 -3.20
#